data_AF-A0A968DYF4-F1
#
_entry.id   AF-A0A968DYF4-F1
#
_cell.length_a   1.000
_cell.length_b   1.000
_cell.length_c   1.000
_cell.angle_alpha   90.00
_cell.angle_beta   90.00
_cell.angle_gamma   90.00
#
_symmetry.space_group_name_H-M   'P 1'
#
loop_
_entity.id
_entity.type
_entity.pdbx_description
1 polymer ?
#
loop_
_entity_poly.entity_id
_entity_poly.type
_entity_poly.pdbx_seq_one_letter_code
_entity_poly.pdbx_strand_id
1 'polypeptide(L)'
;MAKIISVHSFRGGTGKSNTTANVATLLAGEGLRVAVIDTDIQSPGIHVLFKLNEGEMSPSLNDYLTGKCKIEEAAHDVTANFGSEVKGKVYLVPSSIKAGDILHILREGYDVSLLTNGFHNLIDALNLDVLL
;
A
#
# COMPACT_ATOMS: atom_id res chain seq x y z
N MET A 1 -7.36 -4.77 17.97
CA MET A 1 -6.55 -5.63 17.09
C MET A 1 -6.97 -5.33 15.67
N ALA A 2 -6.07 -4.81 14.84
CA ALA A 2 -6.36 -4.44 13.46
C ALA A 2 -6.74 -5.66 12.63
N LYS A 3 -7.50 -5.45 11.54
CA LYS A 3 -7.85 -6.50 10.58
C LYS A 3 -6.93 -6.42 9.37
N ILE A 4 -6.30 -7.55 9.02
CA ILE A 4 -5.55 -7.71 7.76
C ILE A 4 -6.47 -8.43 6.77
N ILE A 5 -6.68 -7.83 5.60
CA ILE A 5 -7.60 -8.33 4.57
C ILE A 5 -6.85 -8.38 3.23
N SER A 6 -6.57 -9.57 2.73
CA SER A 6 -5.96 -9.73 1.40
C SER A 6 -7.01 -9.76 0.30
N VAL A 7 -6.80 -8.97 -0.76
CA VAL A 7 -7.65 -8.96 -1.96
C VAL A 7 -6.92 -9.59 -3.13
N HIS A 8 -7.40 -10.74 -3.59
CA HIS A 8 -6.76 -11.53 -4.66
C HIS A 8 -7.75 -11.95 -5.77
N SER A 9 -7.20 -12.28 -6.95
CA SER A 9 -7.95 -12.84 -8.09
C SER A 9 -6.99 -13.54 -9.05
N PHE A 10 -7.47 -14.49 -9.83
CA PHE A 10 -6.67 -15.27 -10.77
C PHE A 10 -6.27 -14.58 -12.08
N ARG A 11 -6.69 -13.32 -12.32
CA ARG A 11 -6.37 -12.58 -13.56
C ARG A 11 -6.23 -11.07 -13.33
N GLY A 12 -5.45 -10.41 -14.19
CA GLY A 12 -5.47 -8.94 -14.34
C GLY A 12 -6.80 -8.44 -14.91
N GLY A 13 -7.14 -7.17 -14.66
CA GLY A 13 -8.35 -6.53 -15.21
C GLY A 13 -9.68 -6.92 -14.54
N THR A 14 -9.64 -7.62 -13.41
CA THR A 14 -10.83 -8.07 -12.65
C THR A 14 -11.40 -7.03 -11.68
N GLY A 15 -10.78 -5.86 -11.58
CA GLY A 15 -11.23 -4.78 -10.70
C GLY A 15 -10.72 -4.84 -9.25
N LYS A 16 -9.73 -5.71 -8.92
CA LYS A 16 -9.11 -5.79 -7.58
C LYS A 16 -8.72 -4.42 -7.01
N SER A 17 -7.82 -3.71 -7.68
CA SER A 17 -7.29 -2.43 -7.20
C SER A 17 -8.39 -1.37 -7.05
N ASN A 18 -9.37 -1.36 -7.97
CA ASN A 18 -10.56 -0.51 -7.86
C ASN A 18 -11.40 -0.85 -6.62
N THR A 19 -11.63 -2.13 -6.38
CA THR A 19 -12.38 -2.60 -5.21
C THR A 19 -11.64 -2.25 -3.92
N THR A 20 -10.33 -2.53 -3.85
CA THR A 20 -9.48 -2.21 -2.69
C THR A 20 -9.50 -0.71 -2.40
N ALA A 21 -9.30 0.14 -3.41
CA ALA A 21 -9.28 1.59 -3.22
C ALA A 21 -10.62 2.11 -2.70
N ASN A 22 -11.74 1.68 -3.30
CA ASN A 22 -13.07 2.11 -2.85
C ASN A 22 -13.41 1.61 -1.44
N VAL A 23 -13.09 0.35 -1.11
CA VAL A 23 -13.30 -0.20 0.24
C VAL A 23 -12.47 0.57 1.26
N ALA A 24 -11.20 0.89 0.96
CA ALA A 24 -10.35 1.68 1.84
C ALA A 24 -10.94 3.07 2.13
N THR A 25 -11.40 3.77 1.08
CA THR A 25 -12.04 5.08 1.21
C THR A 25 -13.36 5.02 1.99
N LEU A 26 -14.20 4.00 1.77
CA LEU A 26 -15.45 3.83 2.51
C LEU A 26 -15.19 3.59 4.01
N LEU A 27 -14.24 2.72 4.35
CA LEU A 27 -13.84 2.47 5.73
C LEU A 27 -13.28 3.73 6.41
N ALA A 28 -12.48 4.53 5.69
CA ALA A 28 -12.02 5.81 6.20
C ALA A 28 -13.17 6.83 6.35
N GLY A 29 -14.20 6.77 5.50
CA GLY A 29 -15.43 7.55 5.64
C GLY A 29 -16.16 7.26 6.96
N GLU A 30 -16.11 6.02 7.43
CA GLU A 30 -16.63 5.58 8.74
C GLU A 30 -15.73 5.98 9.92
N GLY A 31 -14.61 6.68 9.67
CA GLY A 31 -13.69 7.16 10.71
C GLY A 31 -12.51 6.25 10.99
N LEU A 32 -12.33 5.16 10.24
CA LEU A 32 -11.25 4.20 10.46
C LEU A 32 -9.92 4.67 9.86
N ARG A 33 -8.82 4.22 10.46
CA ARG A 33 -7.45 4.38 9.96
C ARG A 33 -7.10 3.16 9.12
N VAL A 34 -7.00 3.36 7.82
CA VAL A 34 -6.80 2.30 6.83
C VAL A 34 -5.46 2.48 6.15
N ALA A 35 -4.70 1.40 5.97
CA ALA A 35 -3.59 1.39 5.03
C ALA A 35 -3.84 0.37 3.92
N VAL A 36 -3.32 0.65 2.72
CA VAL A 36 -3.29 -0.25 1.58
C VAL A 36 -1.83 -0.52 1.22
N ILE A 37 -1.43 -1.77 1.10
CA ILE A 37 -0.11 -2.16 0.59
C ILE A 37 -0.25 -2.73 -0.82
N ASP A 38 0.34 -2.08 -1.81
CA ASP A 38 0.36 -2.60 -3.18
C ASP A 38 1.40 -3.71 -3.30
N THR A 39 0.99 -4.96 -3.05
CA THR A 39 1.86 -6.13 -3.20
C THR A 39 2.00 -6.62 -4.66
N ASP A 40 1.40 -5.94 -5.64
CA ASP A 40 1.60 -6.24 -7.07
C ASP A 40 2.92 -5.62 -7.56
N ILE A 41 4.04 -6.17 -7.10
CA ILE A 41 5.39 -5.66 -7.40
C ILE A 41 5.70 -5.75 -8.90
N GLN A 42 5.09 -6.70 -9.62
CA GLN A 42 5.35 -6.92 -11.05
C GLN A 42 4.67 -5.90 -11.94
N SER A 43 3.50 -5.42 -11.54
CA SER A 43 2.69 -4.51 -12.34
C SER A 43 1.89 -3.54 -11.46
N PRO A 44 2.58 -2.70 -10.64
CA PRO A 44 1.92 -1.83 -9.70
C PRO A 44 1.09 -0.77 -10.42
N GLY A 45 -0.03 -0.37 -9.80
CA GLY A 45 -0.97 0.53 -10.47
C GLY A 45 -2.01 1.17 -9.58
N ILE A 46 -2.12 0.77 -8.31
CA ILE A 46 -3.16 1.32 -7.44
C ILE A 46 -2.92 2.80 -7.09
N HIS A 47 -1.68 3.26 -7.13
CA HIS A 47 -1.28 4.66 -6.89
C HIS A 47 -2.05 5.65 -7.76
N VAL A 48 -2.39 5.28 -8.99
CA VAL A 48 -3.19 6.09 -9.92
C VAL A 48 -4.59 6.37 -9.35
N LEU A 49 -5.22 5.38 -8.71
CA LEU A 49 -6.54 5.54 -8.11
C LEU A 49 -6.51 6.46 -6.88
N PHE A 50 -5.37 6.52 -6.20
CA PHE A 50 -5.12 7.40 -5.07
C PHE A 50 -4.53 8.76 -5.48
N LYS A 51 -4.36 9.03 -6.78
CA LYS A 51 -3.73 10.26 -7.33
C LYS A 51 -2.35 10.57 -6.72
N LEU A 52 -1.60 9.53 -6.35
CA LEU A 52 -0.23 9.67 -5.87
C LEU A 52 0.71 9.66 -7.07
N ASN A 53 1.43 10.77 -7.30
CA ASN A 53 2.29 10.90 -8.49
C ASN A 53 3.60 10.14 -8.30
N GLU A 54 4.24 9.79 -9.41
CA GLU A 54 5.49 9.01 -9.41
C GLU A 54 6.60 9.62 -8.54
N GLY A 55 6.71 10.96 -8.52
CA GLY A 55 7.71 11.68 -7.72
C GLY A 55 7.45 11.64 -6.22
N GLU A 56 6.25 11.25 -5.80
CA GLU A 56 5.82 11.18 -4.41
C GLU A 56 5.85 9.75 -3.86
N MET A 57 6.03 8.73 -4.71
CA MET A 57 6.01 7.31 -4.33
C MET A 57 7.32 6.81 -3.69
N SER A 58 8.18 7.70 -3.22
CA SER A 58 9.47 7.36 -2.61
C SER A 58 9.51 7.85 -1.17
N PRO A 59 9.78 6.98 -0.18
CA PRO A 59 10.08 5.54 -0.29
C PRO A 59 8.88 4.66 -0.71
N SER A 60 9.16 3.49 -1.29
CA SER A 60 8.18 2.51 -1.76
C SER A 60 8.28 1.17 -1.00
N LEU A 61 7.35 0.24 -1.25
CA LEU A 61 7.42 -1.13 -0.74
C LEU A 61 8.75 -1.81 -1.15
N ASN A 62 9.23 -1.57 -2.36
CA ASN A 62 10.50 -2.12 -2.84
C ASN A 62 11.69 -1.64 -2.00
N ASP A 63 11.68 -0.38 -1.55
CA ASP A 63 12.74 0.16 -0.70
C ASP A 63 12.73 -0.50 0.68
N TYR A 64 11.55 -0.77 1.23
CA TYR A 64 11.40 -1.53 2.47
C TYR A 64 11.90 -2.98 2.30
N LEU A 65 11.44 -3.68 1.25
CA LEU A 65 11.81 -5.08 1.00
C LEU A 65 13.30 -5.28 0.70
N THR A 66 14.00 -4.21 0.31
CA THR A 66 15.46 -4.19 0.08
C THR A 66 16.24 -3.59 1.25
N GLY A 67 15.58 -3.28 2.37
CA GLY A 67 16.22 -2.81 3.61
C GLY A 67 16.70 -1.36 3.57
N LYS A 68 16.20 -0.53 2.66
CA LYS A 68 16.61 0.88 2.53
C LYS A 68 15.82 1.84 3.44
N CYS A 69 14.63 1.45 3.86
CA CYS A 69 13.76 2.26 4.72
C CYS A 69 12.96 1.38 5.69
N LYS A 70 12.28 2.02 6.64
CA LYS A 70 11.25 1.35 7.45
C LYS A 70 9.90 1.37 6.72
N ILE A 71 8.98 0.50 7.12
CA ILE A 71 7.70 0.34 6.42
C ILE A 71 6.80 1.59 6.57
N GLU A 72 6.84 2.27 7.72
CA GLU A 72 6.09 3.50 7.96
C GLU A 72 6.60 4.68 7.12
N GLU A 73 7.87 4.67 6.72
CA GLU A 73 8.46 5.69 5.85
C GLU A 73 7.99 5.50 4.39
N ALA A 74 7.60 4.28 4.01
CA ALA A 74 7.02 3.98 2.71
C ALA A 74 5.49 4.22 2.65
N ALA A 75 4.88 4.65 3.75
CA ALA A 75 3.44 4.88 3.84
C ALA A 75 3.08 6.34 3.61
N HIS A 76 2.33 6.60 2.54
CA HIS A 76 1.94 7.95 2.11
C HIS A 76 0.50 8.24 2.53
N ASP A 77 0.27 9.35 3.25
CA ASP A 77 -1.10 9.80 3.57
C ASP A 77 -1.77 10.36 2.31
N VAL A 78 -2.72 9.60 1.77
CA VAL A 78 -3.47 9.94 0.55
C VAL A 78 -4.87 10.46 0.86
N THR A 79 -5.17 10.75 2.14
CA THR A 79 -6.51 11.15 2.60
C THR A 79 -7.04 12.39 1.89
N ALA A 80 -6.18 13.37 1.58
CA ALA A 80 -6.59 14.61 0.92
C ALA A 80 -6.94 14.43 -0.57
N ASN A 81 -6.54 13.31 -1.19
CA ASN A 81 -6.61 13.14 -2.65
C ASN A 81 -8.03 12.80 -3.14
N PHE A 82 -8.93 12.42 -2.24
CA PHE A 82 -10.33 12.06 -2.55
C PHE A 82 -11.27 13.27 -2.68
N GLY A 83 -10.80 14.49 -2.43
CA GLY A 83 -11.57 15.73 -2.61
C GLY A 83 -12.75 15.92 -1.65
N SER A 84 -12.91 15.03 -0.66
CA SER A 84 -13.96 15.04 0.36
C SER A 84 -13.31 14.89 1.74
N GLU A 85 -13.78 15.63 2.73
CA GLU A 85 -13.34 15.41 4.12
C GLU A 85 -13.84 14.04 4.60
N VAL A 86 -12.92 13.10 4.80
CA VAL A 86 -13.20 11.83 5.49
C VAL A 86 -12.76 11.94 6.94
N LYS A 87 -13.51 11.30 7.85
CA LYS A 87 -13.23 11.34 9.30
C LYS A 87 -11.97 10.55 9.67
N GLY A 88 -11.69 9.49 8.91
CA GLY A 88 -10.58 8.58 9.12
C GLY A 88 -9.33 8.98 8.33
N LYS A 89 -8.49 7.99 8.04
CA LYS A 89 -7.25 8.15 7.28
C LYS A 89 -7.09 7.03 6.27
N VAL A 90 -6.53 7.35 5.11
CA VAL A 90 -6.06 6.36 4.14
C VAL A 90 -4.57 6.56 3.89
N TYR A 91 -3.79 5.52 4.16
CA TYR A 91 -2.38 5.44 3.83
C TYR A 91 -2.17 4.48 2.66
N LEU A 92 -1.23 4.79 1.77
CA LEU A 92 -0.82 3.90 0.69
C LEU A 92 0.67 3.59 0.81
N VAL A 93 1.02 2.31 0.83
CA VAL A 93 2.39 1.83 0.59
C VAL A 93 2.47 1.34 -0.85
N PRO A 94 2.95 2.17 -1.80
CA PRO A 94 2.99 1.80 -3.20
C PRO A 94 4.18 0.88 -3.50
N SER A 95 4.04 0.01 -4.48
CA SER A 95 5.19 -0.64 -5.13
C SER A 95 5.80 0.30 -6.18
N SER A 96 7.12 0.21 -6.36
CA SER A 96 7.86 1.04 -7.32
C SER A 96 7.48 0.70 -8.76
N ILE A 97 7.21 1.73 -9.55
CA ILE A 97 6.99 1.62 -11.00
C ILE A 97 8.29 1.67 -11.81
N LYS A 98 9.44 1.90 -11.16
CA LYS A 98 10.74 1.95 -11.83
C LYS A 98 11.16 0.55 -12.22
N ALA A 99 11.39 0.32 -13.52
CA ALA A 99 11.79 -0.98 -14.04
C ALA A 99 13.00 -1.59 -13.32
N GLY A 100 13.96 -0.77 -12.88
CA GLY A 100 15.13 -1.25 -12.12
C GLY A 100 14.76 -1.87 -10.77
N ASP A 101 13.85 -1.25 -10.02
CA ASP A 101 13.42 -1.73 -8.71
C ASP A 101 12.56 -3.01 -8.83
N ILE A 102 11.73 -3.08 -9.87
CA ILE A 102 10.94 -4.27 -10.20
C ILE A 102 11.88 -5.44 -10.55
N LEU A 103 12.81 -5.21 -11.48
CA LEU A 103 13.75 -6.24 -11.93
C LEU A 103 14.66 -6.72 -10.79
N HIS A 104 15.06 -5.83 -9.89
CA HIS A 104 15.87 -6.21 -8.72
C HIS A 104 15.11 -7.20 -7.84
N ILE A 105 13.86 -6.89 -7.47
CA ILE A 105 13.04 -7.82 -6.66
C ILE A 105 12.80 -9.15 -7.40
N LEU A 106 12.55 -9.14 -8.71
CA LEU A 106 12.28 -10.37 -9.46
C LEU A 106 13.51 -11.27 -9.64
N ARG A 107 14.72 -10.70 -9.65
CA ARG A 107 15.97 -11.43 -9.84
C ARG A 107 16.58 -11.88 -8.52
N GLU A 108 16.66 -10.97 -7.56
CA GLU A 108 17.34 -11.20 -6.28
C GLU A 108 16.38 -11.76 -5.22
N GLY A 109 15.07 -11.61 -5.42
CA GLY A 109 14.07 -11.96 -4.42
C GLY A 109 14.04 -10.98 -3.25
N TYR A 110 13.27 -11.33 -2.22
CA TYR A 110 13.24 -10.64 -0.94
C TYR A 110 12.86 -11.65 0.15
N ASP A 111 13.18 -11.32 1.40
CA ASP A 111 12.74 -12.14 2.53
C ASP A 111 11.24 -11.91 2.80
N VAL A 112 10.44 -12.96 2.60
CA VAL A 112 8.98 -12.94 2.83
C VAL A 112 8.64 -12.65 4.31
N SER A 113 9.56 -12.95 5.23
CA SER A 113 9.39 -12.61 6.64
C SER A 113 9.32 -11.09 6.85
N LEU A 114 10.04 -10.30 6.04
CA LEU A 114 9.95 -8.84 6.07
C LEU A 114 8.54 -8.37 5.74
N LEU A 115 7.88 -8.97 4.75
CA LEU A 115 6.51 -8.56 4.41
C LEU A 115 5.54 -8.76 5.58
N THR A 116 5.62 -9.93 6.23
CA THR A 116 4.76 -10.24 7.39
C THR A 116 5.07 -9.32 8.58
N ASN A 117 6.35 -9.09 8.87
CA ASN A 117 6.77 -8.16 9.93
C ASN A 117 6.36 -6.72 9.61
N GLY A 118 6.46 -6.32 8.35
CA GLY A 118 6.05 -5.02 7.83
C GLY A 118 4.58 -4.75 8.09
N PHE A 119 3.70 -5.74 7.93
CA PHE A 119 2.27 -5.61 8.25
C PHE A 119 2.05 -5.24 9.72
N HIS A 120 2.68 -5.98 10.64
CA HIS A 120 2.54 -5.73 12.08
C HIS A 120 3.14 -4.39 12.49
N ASN A 121 4.35 -4.08 12.01
CA ASN A 121 5.01 -2.81 12.31
C ASN A 121 4.22 -1.62 11.78
N LEU A 122 3.65 -1.71 10.58
CA LEU A 122 2.84 -0.63 9.99
C LEU A 122 1.54 -0.43 10.76
N ILE A 123 0.88 -1.52 11.17
CA ILE A 123 -0.32 -1.48 12.02
C ILE A 123 -0.03 -0.73 13.32
N ASP A 124 1.06 -1.06 14.00
CA ASP A 124 1.40 -0.45 15.28
C ASP A 124 1.85 1.00 15.11
N ALA A 125 2.73 1.28 14.14
CA ALA A 125 3.28 2.62 13.89
C ALA A 125 2.21 3.64 13.50
N LEU A 126 1.22 3.22 12.68
CA LEU A 126 0.15 4.10 12.22
C LEU A 126 -1.15 3.90 13.01
N ASN A 127 -1.17 3.08 14.06
CA ASN A 127 -2.38 2.75 14.83
C ASN A 127 -3.57 2.41 13.91
N LEU A 128 -3.38 1.44 13.02
CA LEU A 128 -4.36 1.09 12.00
C LEU A 128 -5.52 0.27 12.58
N ASP A 129 -6.71 0.50 12.04
CA ASP A 129 -7.88 -0.35 12.26
C ASP A 129 -7.93 -1.48 11.22
N VAL A 130 -7.54 -1.18 9.98
CA VAL A 130 -7.58 -2.10 8.83
C VAL A 130 -6.33 -1.94 7.96
N LEU A 131 -5.77 -3.07 7.54
CA LEU A 131 -4.72 -3.19 6.53
C LEU A 131 -5.26 -4.01 5.35
N LEU A 132 -5.22 -3.41 4.16
CA LEU A 132 -5.67 -3.98 2.89
C LEU A 132 -4.49 -4.30 1.96
#